data_AF-S9S4X0-F1
#
_entry.id   AF-S9S4X0-F1
#
_cell.length_a   1.000
_cell.length_b   1.000
_cell.length_c   1.000
_cell.angle_alpha   90.00
_cell.angle_beta   90.00
_cell.angle_gamma   90.00
#
_symmetry.space_group_name_H-M   'P 1'
#
loop_
_entity.id
_entity.type
_entity.pdbx_description
1 polymer ?
#
loop_
_entity_poly.entity_id
_entity_poly.type
_entity_poly.pdbx_seq_one_letter_code
_entity_poly.pdbx_strand_id
1 'polypeptide(L)'
;MGQLDFSTLDIMTEAEERSFMAAFTQALANDTGDVAKEHLAAGRSVYFGDDRFPDAVVKEYPDGRRQLVTFQGEDEVFLRDL
;
A
#
# COMPACT_ATOMS: atom_id res chain seq x y z
N MET A 1 -11.13 11.36 14.95
CA MET A 1 -9.90 11.61 14.18
C MET A 1 -10.22 12.62 13.10
N GLY A 2 -9.38 13.63 12.90
CA GLY A 2 -9.52 14.52 11.73
C GLY A 2 -9.23 13.72 10.47
N GLN A 3 -10.02 13.96 9.42
CA GLN A 3 -9.76 13.38 8.11
C GLN A 3 -8.37 13.82 7.64
N LEU A 4 -7.51 12.87 7.27
CA LEU A 4 -6.23 13.19 6.65
C LEU A 4 -6.51 13.95 5.34
N ASP A 5 -5.93 15.14 5.23
CA ASP A 5 -6.02 15.93 4.01
C ASP A 5 -4.76 15.72 3.18
N PHE A 6 -4.95 15.25 1.96
CA PHE A 6 -3.87 15.00 0.99
C PHE A 6 -3.79 16.13 -0.05
N SER A 7 -4.64 17.16 0.03
CA SER A 7 -4.75 18.22 -0.98
C SER A 7 -3.53 19.15 -1.02
N THR A 8 -2.71 19.14 0.04
CA THR A 8 -1.61 20.09 0.22
C THR A 8 -0.24 19.42 0.32
N LEU A 9 -0.11 18.12 0.04
CA LEU A 9 1.14 17.36 0.21
C LEU A 9 2.35 18.04 -0.45
N ASP A 10 2.19 18.59 -1.65
CA ASP A 10 3.28 19.21 -2.43
C ASP A 10 3.69 20.61 -1.93
N ILE A 11 2.94 21.21 -1.00
CA ILE A 11 3.16 22.58 -0.52
C ILE A 11 3.25 22.67 1.02
N MET A 12 3.35 21.54 1.71
CA MET A 12 3.49 21.51 3.17
C MET A 12 4.80 22.15 3.60
N THR A 13 4.75 22.93 4.67
CA THR A 13 5.95 23.26 5.44
C THR A 13 6.46 22.01 6.16
N GLU A 14 7.74 21.99 6.56
CA GLU A 14 8.33 20.86 7.30
C GLU A 14 7.55 20.51 8.60
N ALA A 15 6.94 21.52 9.24
CA ALA A 15 6.15 21.33 10.45
C ALA A 15 4.80 20.65 10.15
N GLU A 16 4.16 21.02 9.05
CA GLU A 16 2.91 20.41 8.57
C GLU A 16 3.17 18.98 8.10
N GLU A 17 4.24 18.75 7.33
CA GLU A 17 4.66 17.42 6.90
C GLU A 17 4.89 16.50 8.10
N ARG A 18 5.64 16.94 9.11
CA ARG A 18 5.88 16.16 10.33
C ARG A 18 4.58 15.79 11.06
N SER A 19 3.65 16.73 11.13
CA SER A 19 2.34 16.51 11.76
C SER A 19 1.49 15.53 10.97
N PHE A 20 1.48 15.67 9.64
CA PHE A 20 0.82 14.74 8.73
C PHE A 20 1.40 13.34 8.83
N MET A 21 2.73 13.19 8.78
CA MET A 21 3.39 11.90 8.87
C MET A 21 3.10 11.18 10.18
N ALA A 22 3.03 11.91 11.30
CA ALA A 22 2.63 11.34 12.58
C ALA A 22 1.18 10.82 12.56
N ALA A 23 0.25 11.61 12.02
CA ALA A 23 -1.16 11.21 11.90
C ALA A 23 -1.36 10.06 10.90
N PHE A 24 -0.67 10.10 9.76
CA PHE A 24 -0.70 9.07 8.73
C PHE A 24 -0.16 7.74 9.24
N THR A 25 0.99 7.75 9.93
CA THR A 25 1.57 6.56 10.56
C THR A 25 0.63 5.98 11.62
N GLN A 26 -0.01 6.83 12.43
CA GLN A 26 -1.01 6.38 13.39
C GLN A 26 -2.24 5.77 12.71
N ALA A 27 -2.71 6.35 11.60
CA ALA A 27 -3.83 5.80 10.85
C ALA A 27 -3.51 4.42 10.27
N LEU A 28 -2.33 4.25 9.65
CA LEU A 28 -1.87 2.96 9.13
C LEU A 28 -1.72 1.90 10.22
N ALA A 29 -1.18 2.27 11.38
CA ALA A 29 -1.04 1.34 12.51
C ALA A 29 -2.39 0.82 13.05
N ASN A 30 -3.48 1.55 12.80
CA ASN A 30 -4.84 1.17 13.18
C ASN A 30 -5.69 0.71 11.99
N ASP A 31 -5.11 0.58 10.80
CA ASP A 31 -5.84 0.11 9.62
C ASP A 31 -6.21 -1.37 9.78
N THR A 32 -7.49 -1.67 9.54
CA THR A 32 -8.04 -3.03 9.60
C THR A 32 -7.89 -3.75 8.26
N GLY A 33 -7.48 -3.05 7.21
CA GLY A 33 -7.31 -3.57 5.85
C GLY A 33 -8.64 -3.88 5.16
N ASP A 34 -9.74 -3.28 5.59
CA ASP A 34 -11.09 -3.65 5.11
C ASP A 34 -11.29 -3.35 3.62
N VAL A 35 -10.70 -2.27 3.11
CA VAL A 35 -10.72 -1.96 1.67
C VAL A 35 -9.97 -3.02 0.85
N ALA A 36 -8.81 -3.49 1.34
CA ALA A 36 -8.07 -4.56 0.67
C ALA A 36 -8.90 -5.87 0.62
N LYS A 37 -9.58 -6.20 1.73
CA LYS A 37 -10.49 -7.35 1.79
C LYS A 37 -11.67 -7.19 0.82
N GLU A 38 -12.25 -6.00 0.71
CA GLU A 38 -13.33 -5.73 -0.25
C GLU A 38 -12.87 -5.92 -1.70
N HIS A 39 -11.66 -5.47 -2.03
CA HIS A 39 -11.08 -5.69 -3.36
C HIS A 39 -10.91 -7.17 -3.68
N LEU A 40 -10.35 -7.93 -2.75
CA LEU A 40 -10.18 -9.38 -2.89
C LEU A 40 -11.52 -10.09 -3.03
N ALA A 41 -12.50 -9.75 -2.19
CA ALA A 41 -13.86 -10.28 -2.27
C ALA A 41 -14.56 -9.95 -3.60
N ALA A 42 -14.22 -8.82 -4.21
CA ALA A 42 -14.70 -8.42 -5.54
C ALA A 42 -13.89 -9.01 -6.71
N GLY A 43 -12.98 -9.95 -6.45
CA GLY A 43 -12.19 -10.63 -7.49
C GLY A 43 -11.02 -9.82 -8.03
N ARG A 44 -10.60 -8.75 -7.35
CA ARG A 44 -9.47 -7.90 -7.74
C ARG A 44 -8.24 -8.25 -6.91
N SER A 45 -7.09 -8.42 -7.57
CA SER A 45 -5.80 -8.56 -6.87
C SER A 45 -5.44 -7.26 -6.16
N VAL A 46 -4.70 -7.40 -5.06
CA VAL A 46 -4.12 -6.28 -4.31
C VAL A 46 -2.60 -6.37 -4.32
N TYR A 47 -1.95 -5.22 -4.27
CA TYR A 47 -0.49 -5.10 -4.30
C TYR A 47 -0.03 -4.36 -3.05
N PHE A 48 0.98 -4.90 -2.37
CA PHE A 48 1.55 -4.25 -1.19
C PHE A 48 3.05 -4.55 -1.07
N GLY A 49 3.78 -3.60 -0.46
CA GLY A 49 5.18 -3.79 -0.10
C GLY A 49 5.31 -4.68 1.14
N ASP A 50 6.41 -5.43 1.20
CA ASP A 50 6.75 -6.26 2.36
C ASP A 50 8.23 -6.05 2.66
N ASP A 51 8.57 -5.72 3.91
CA ASP A 51 9.95 -5.40 4.32
C ASP A 51 10.94 -6.54 4.04
N ARG A 52 10.46 -7.78 3.87
CA ARG A 52 11.29 -8.93 3.47
C ARG A 52 11.74 -8.86 2.01
N PHE A 53 11.07 -8.06 1.18
CA PHE A 53 11.28 -7.93 -0.26
C PHE A 53 11.34 -6.46 -0.69
N PRO A 54 12.34 -5.69 -0.27
CA PRO A 54 12.39 -4.23 -0.48
C PRO A 54 12.43 -3.81 -1.97
N ASP A 55 12.93 -4.67 -2.86
CA ASP A 55 13.04 -4.39 -4.30
C ASP A 55 11.87 -4.97 -5.12
N ALA A 56 10.81 -5.43 -4.45
CA ALA A 56 9.68 -6.10 -5.07
C ALA A 56 8.35 -5.82 -4.35
N VAL A 57 7.25 -6.25 -4.97
CA VAL A 57 5.89 -6.05 -4.50
C VAL A 57 5.20 -7.41 -4.39
N VAL A 58 4.45 -7.61 -3.31
CA VAL A 58 3.59 -8.79 -3.16
C VAL A 58 2.26 -8.51 -3.85
N LYS A 59 1.89 -9.40 -4.77
CA LYS A 59 0.57 -9.47 -5.39
C LYS A 59 -0.22 -10.58 -4.73
N GLU A 60 -1.29 -10.23 -4.02
CA GLU A 60 -2.25 -11.18 -3.46
C GLU A 60 -3.46 -11.31 -4.37
N TYR A 61 -3.81 -12.56 -4.68
CA TYR A 61 -4.96 -12.92 -5.50
C TYR A 61 -6.20 -13.20 -4.63
N PRO A 62 -7.41 -13.06 -5.17
CA PRO A 62 -8.66 -13.36 -4.47
C PRO A 62 -8.75 -14.78 -3.88
N ASP A 63 -8.02 -15.74 -4.45
CA ASP A 63 -7.94 -17.13 -3.98
C ASP A 63 -6.92 -17.33 -2.84
N GLY A 64 -6.29 -16.26 -2.38
CA GLY A 64 -5.26 -16.26 -1.34
C GLY A 64 -3.86 -16.60 -1.84
N ARG A 65 -3.68 -16.88 -3.14
CA ARG A 65 -2.37 -17.13 -3.72
C ARG A 65 -1.57 -15.83 -3.73
N ARG A 66 -0.26 -15.92 -3.49
CA ARG A 66 0.64 -14.76 -3.46
C ARG A 66 1.80 -14.93 -4.41
N GLN A 67 2.17 -13.83 -5.06
CA GLN A 67 3.31 -13.77 -5.95
C GLN A 67 4.16 -12.57 -5.62
N LEU A 68 5.46 -12.73 -5.81
CA LEU A 68 6.40 -11.63 -5.80
C LEU A 68 6.58 -11.13 -7.23
N VAL A 69 6.35 -9.85 -7.45
CA VAL A 69 6.45 -9.18 -8.75
C VAL A 69 7.32 -7.93 -8.63
N THR A 70 7.84 -7.44 -9.76
CA THR A 70 8.47 -6.12 -9.86
C THR A 70 7.90 -5.39 -11.07
N PHE A 71 8.11 -4.08 -11.17
CA PHE A 71 7.62 -3.28 -12.29
C PHE A 71 8.81 -2.70 -13.05
N GLN A 72 8.86 -2.96 -14.36
CA GLN A 72 9.83 -2.38 -15.28
C GLN A 72 9.07 -1.42 -16.21
N GLY A 73 9.03 -0.15 -15.84
CA GLY A 73 8.11 0.80 -16.47
C GLY A 73 6.67 0.46 -16.12
N GLU A 74 5.83 0.24 -17.13
CA GLU A 74 4.42 -0.16 -16.95
C GLU A 74 4.24 -1.69 -16.92
N ASP A 75 5.30 -2.44 -17.21
CA ASP A 75 5.24 -3.90 -17.31
C ASP A 75 5.44 -4.56 -15.94
N GLU A 76 4.45 -5.36 -15.53
CA GLU A 76 4.58 -6.26 -14.38
C GLU A 76 5.43 -7.48 -14.75
N VAL A 77 6.51 -7.71 -14.00
CA VAL A 77 7.41 -8.85 -14.16
C VAL A 77 7.23 -9.79 -12.97
N PHE A 78 6.76 -11.00 -13.25
CA PHE A 78 6.68 -12.07 -12.26
C PHE A 78 8.09 -12.54 -11.86
N LEU A 79 8.34 -12.66 -10.55
CA LEU A 79 9.60 -13.17 -10.01
C LEU A 79 9.45 -14.60 -9.49
N ARG A 80 8.49 -14.85 -8.60
CA ARG A 80 8.20 -16.17 -8.00
C ARG A 80 6.88 -16.19 -7.24
N ASP A 81 6.36 -17.39 -6.95
CA ASP A 81 5.29 -17.57 -5.97
C ASP A 81 5.83 -17.46 -4.53
N LEU A 82 4.95 -17.13 -3.56
CA LEU A 82 5.26 -16.97 -2.13
C LEU A 82 4.53 -17.97 -1.25
#